data_AF-K0KSM8-F1
#
_entry.id   AF-K0KSM8-F1
#
_cell.length_a   1.000
_cell.length_b   1.000
_cell.length_c   1.000
_cell.angle_alpha   90.00
_cell.angle_beta   90.00
_cell.angle_gamma   90.00
#
_symmetry.space_group_name_H-M   'P 1'
#
loop_
_entity.id
_entity.type
_entity.pdbx_description
1 polymer ?
#
loop_
_entity_poly.entity_id
_entity_poly.type
_entity_poly.pdbx_seq_one_letter_code
_entity_poly.pdbx_strand_id
1 'polypeptide(L)' 'MEDWRRIDIDALDPEAQIIAEELKPEVAPVSAEEVQTRISTLRSYISKGAFTDAIGFLTEDPPYGADDASKVSVNH' A
#
# COMPACT_ATOMS: atom_id res chain seq x y z
N MET A 1 31.77 -4.61 -34.74
CA MET A 1 32.06 -3.44 -33.90
C MET A 1 30.78 -3.20 -33.12
N GLU A 2 30.82 -3.42 -31.81
CA GLU A 2 29.65 -3.28 -30.94
C GLU A 2 29.26 -1.80 -30.86
N ASP A 3 27.97 -1.50 -30.97
CA ASP A 3 27.47 -0.12 -31.03
C ASP A 3 27.44 0.48 -29.62
N TRP A 4 28.57 1.05 -29.20
CA TRP A 4 28.81 1.64 -27.88
C TRP A 4 27.82 2.77 -27.52
N ARG A 5 27.09 3.32 -28.50
CA ARG A 5 26.04 4.32 -28.27
C ARG A 5 24.77 3.76 -27.64
N ARG A 6 24.62 2.44 -27.59
CA ARG A 6 23.46 1.75 -26.99
C ARG A 6 23.63 1.43 -25.51
N ILE A 7 24.81 1.71 -24.95
CA ILE A 7 25.08 1.48 -23.54
C ILE A 7 24.31 2.53 -22.73
N ASP A 8 23.49 2.07 -21.80
CA ASP A 8 22.84 2.92 -20.81
C ASP A 8 23.87 3.28 -19.73
N ILE A 9 24.49 4.44 -19.92
CA ILE A 9 25.54 4.98 -19.04
C ILE A 9 24.96 5.48 -17.71
N ASP A 10 23.69 5.88 -17.68
CA ASP A 10 23.03 6.38 -16.47
C ASP A 10 22.68 5.21 -15.53
N ALA A 11 22.39 4.03 -16.08
CA ALA A 11 22.22 2.79 -15.30
C ALA A 11 23.50 2.35 -14.55
N LEU A 12 24.66 2.87 -14.93
CA LEU A 12 25.95 2.57 -14.28
C LEU A 12 26.35 3.60 -13.21
N ASP A 13 25.58 4.68 -13.04
CA ASP A 13 25.81 5.66 -11.98
C ASP A 13 25.21 5.17 -10.65
N PRO A 14 26.04 4.79 -9.65
CA PRO A 14 25.56 4.29 -8.38
C PRO A 14 24.88 5.36 -7.52
N GLU A 15 25.09 6.65 -7.80
CA GLU A 15 24.44 7.76 -7.08
C GLU A 15 23.08 8.14 -7.69
N ALA A 16 22.80 7.69 -8.92
CA ALA A 16 21.51 7.90 -9.60
C ALA A 16 20.47 6.80 -9.32
N GLN A 17 20.87 5.71 -8.64
CA GLN A 17 19.97 4.59 -8.37
C GLN A 17 19.22 4.80 -7.06
N ILE A 18 17.90 4.97 -7.15
CA ILE A 18 17.02 4.81 -6.00
C ILE A 18 16.81 3.31 -5.79
N ILE A 19 17.21 2.78 -4.64
CA ILE A 19 16.99 1.35 -4.35
C ILE A 19 15.53 1.09 -3.97
N ALA A 20 15.01 -0.10 -4.27
CA ALA A 20 13.60 -0.43 -4.04
C ALA A 20 13.18 -0.26 -2.56
N GLU A 21 14.12 -0.44 -1.64
CA GLU A 21 13.95 -0.21 -0.21
C GLU A 21 13.70 1.26 0.14
N GLU A 22 14.32 2.21 -0.57
CA GLU A 22 14.12 3.65 -0.36
C GLU A 22 12.74 4.14 -0.83
N LEU A 23 12.09 3.37 -1.71
CA LEU A 23 10.72 3.63 -2.17
C LEU A 23 9.65 3.07 -1.22
N LYS A 24 10.03 2.25 -0.24
CA LYS A 24 9.08 1.66 0.71
C LYS A 24 8.84 2.66 1.85
N PRO A 25 7.61 3.18 2.02
CA PRO A 25 7.32 4.03 3.17
C PRO A 25 7.46 3.22 4.46
N GLU A 26 7.96 3.86 5.52
CA GLU A 26 7.96 3.27 6.86
C GLU A 26 6.51 3.18 7.35
N VAL A 27 5.95 1.98 7.31
CA VAL A 27 4.58 1.70 7.76
C VAL A 27 4.61 0.65 8.87
N ALA A 28 3.86 0.90 9.94
CA ALA A 28 3.73 -0.07 11.03
C ALA A 28 3.05 -1.35 10.49
N PRO A 29 3.56 -2.55 10.83
CA PRO A 29 2.92 -3.79 10.42
C PRO A 29 1.52 -3.88 11.04
N VAL A 30 0.52 -4.19 10.23
CA VAL A 30 -0.87 -4.37 10.67
C VAL A 30 -1.23 -5.83 10.54
N SER A 31 -1.83 -6.40 11.59
CA SER A 31 -2.26 -7.80 11.58
C SER A 31 -3.53 -8.00 10.74
N ALA A 32 -3.69 -9.20 10.17
CA ALA A 32 -4.91 -9.58 9.46
C ALA A 32 -6.18 -9.48 10.33
N GLU A 33 -6.07 -9.77 11.62
CA GLU A 33 -7.18 -9.67 12.59
C GLU A 33 -7.64 -8.22 12.78
N GLU A 34 -6.69 -7.29 12.84
CA GLU A 34 -6.98 -5.86 12.94
C GLU A 34 -7.67 -5.33 11.67
N VAL A 35 -7.22 -5.78 10.49
CA VAL A 35 -7.88 -5.47 9.22
C VAL A 35 -9.33 -5.97 9.23
N GLN A 36 -9.58 -7.21 9.64
CA GLN A 36 -10.94 -7.77 9.70
C GLN A 36 -11.85 -7.03 10.69
N THR A 37 -11.29 -6.58 11.81
CA THR A 37 -12.01 -5.76 12.80
C THR A 37 -12.44 -4.44 12.17
N ARG A 38 -11.53 -3.75 11.47
CA ARG A 38 -11.82 -2.49 10.76
C ARG A 38 -12.89 -2.67 9.68
N ILE A 39 -12.83 -3.75 8.89
CA ILE A 39 -13.85 -4.08 7.87
C ILE A 39 -15.22 -4.32 8.53
N SER A 40 -15.27 -4.96 9.69
CA SER A 40 -16.53 -5.20 10.41
C SER A 40 -17.15 -3.90 10.93
N THR A 41 -16.33 -3.00 11.44
CA THR A 41 -16.75 -1.63 11.82
C THR A 41 -17.26 -0.86 10.60
N LEU A 42 -16.56 -0.92 9.48
CA LEU A 42 -16.97 -0.30 8.22
C LEU A 42 -18.36 -0.77 7.76
N ARG A 43 -18.58 -2.10 7.79
CA ARG A 43 -19.89 -2.68 7.46
C ARG A 43 -21.00 -2.17 8.39
N SER A 44 -20.70 -1.91 9.66
CA SER A 44 -21.65 -1.30 10.59
C SER A 44 -22.04 0.12 10.17
N TYR A 45 -21.07 0.98 9.79
CA TYR A 45 -21.35 2.33 9.30
C TYR A 45 -22.21 2.31 8.02
N ILE A 46 -21.85 1.45 7.07
CA ILE A 46 -22.61 1.25 5.83
C ILE A 46 -24.05 0.80 6.13
N SER A 47 -24.23 -0.17 7.03
CA SER A 47 -25.57 -0.67 7.40
C SER A 47 -26.48 0.39 8.03
N LYS A 48 -25.89 1.44 8.64
CA LYS A 48 -26.60 2.56 9.27
C LYS A 48 -26.86 3.71 8.28
N GLY A 49 -26.39 3.60 7.04
CA GLY A 49 -26.45 4.67 6.04
C GLY A 49 -25.44 5.81 6.27
N ALA A 50 -24.48 5.63 7.18
CA ALA A 50 -23.47 6.61 7.54
C ALA A 50 -22.23 6.51 6.60
N PHE A 51 -22.43 6.78 5.31
CA PHE A 51 -21.41 6.58 4.28
C PHE A 51 -20.24 7.56 4.38
N THR A 52 -20.51 8.82 4.73
CA THR A 52 -19.45 9.84 4.87
C THR A 52 -18.51 9.49 6.03
N ASP A 53 -19.08 9.06 7.15
CA ASP A 53 -18.31 8.62 8.32
C ASP A 53 -17.53 7.33 8.03
N ALA A 54 -18.10 6.42 7.25
CA ALA A 54 -17.42 5.21 6.79
C ALA A 54 -16.15 5.52 5.96
N ILE A 55 -16.25 6.50 5.05
CA ILE A 55 -15.12 6.92 4.21
C ILE A 55 -14.08 7.65 5.06
N GLY A 56 -14.50 8.53 5.96
CA GLY A 56 -13.60 9.21 6.91
C GLY A 56 -12.80 8.18 7.72
N PHE A 57 -13.49 7.23 8.34
CA PHE A 57 -12.87 6.16 9.14
C PHE A 57 -11.80 5.36 8.38
N LEU A 58 -12.03 5.05 7.10
CA LEU A 58 -11.06 4.32 6.28
C LEU A 58 -9.86 5.15 5.83
N THR A 59 -10.06 6.45 5.65
CA THR A 59 -9.06 7.35 5.06
C THR A 59 -8.18 8.03 6.12
N GLU A 60 -8.65 8.10 7.37
CA GLU A 60 -7.88 8.63 8.50
C GLU A 60 -6.72 7.71 8.92
N ASP A 61 -6.93 6.39 8.91
CA ASP A 61 -5.90 5.41 9.26
C ASP A 61 -5.96 4.17 8.33
N PRO A 62 -5.49 4.30 7.09
CA PRO A 62 -5.42 3.18 6.14
C PRO A 62 -4.32 2.16 6.56
N PRO A 63 -4.63 0.84 6.60
CA PRO A 63 -3.69 -0.18 7.06
C PRO A 63 -2.62 -0.53 6.00
N TYR A 64 -1.72 0.40 5.69
CA TYR A 64 -0.70 0.23 4.65
C TYR A 64 0.30 -0.89 4.92
N GLY A 65 0.56 -1.21 6.19
CA GLY A 65 1.42 -2.31 6.61
C GLY A 65 0.74 -3.68 6.70
N ALA A 66 -0.50 -3.81 6.23
CA ALA A 66 -1.15 -5.11 6.09
C ALA A 66 -0.43 -5.95 5.00
N ASP A 67 -0.42 -7.27 5.19
CA ASP A 67 0.08 -8.20 4.18
C ASP A 67 -0.74 -8.14 2.89
N ASP A 68 -0.12 -8.52 1.77
CA ASP A 68 -0.74 -8.42 0.44
C ASP A 68 -2.06 -9.19 0.33
N ALA A 69 -2.19 -10.33 1.05
CA ALA A 69 -3.44 -11.07 1.07
C ALA A 69 -4.53 -10.29 1.81
N SER A 70 -4.23 -9.70 2.96
CA SER A 70 -5.18 -8.86 3.71
C SER A 70 -5.57 -7.57 2.97
N LYS A 71 -4.70 -7.03 2.11
CA LYS A 71 -5.02 -5.88 1.24
C LYS A 71 -6.01 -6.21 0.12
N VAL A 72 -5.92 -7.42 -0.45
CA VAL A 72 -6.80 -7.88 -1.55
C VAL A 72 -8.09 -8.52 -1.04
N SER A 73 -8.14 -8.90 0.24
CA SER A 73 -9.28 -9.58 0.90
C SER A 73 -10.52 -8.69 1.09
N VAL A 74 -10.90 -7.91 0.09
CA VAL A 74 -12.28 -7.55 -0.18
C VAL A 74 -12.86 -8.72 -1.01
N ASN A 75 -13.16 -9.84 -0.33
CA ASN A 75 -13.92 -10.93 -0.95
C ASN A 75 -15.23 -10.35 -1.48
N HIS A 76 -15.41 -10.43 -2.80
CA HIS A 76 -16.69 -10.30 -3.48
C HIS A 76 -17.28 -11.69 -3.69
#